data_AF-A0A7S4HKA2-F1
#
_entry.id   AF-A0A7S4HKA2-F1
#
_cell.length_a   1.000
_cell.length_b   1.000
_cell.length_c   1.000
_cell.angle_alpha   90.00
_cell.angle_beta   90.00
_cell.angle_gamma   90.00
#
_symmetry.space_group_name_H-M   'P 1'
#
loop_
_entity.id
_entity.type
_entity.pdbx_description
1 polymer ?
#
loop_
_entity_poly.entity_id
_entity_poly.type
_entity_poly.pdbx_seq_one_letter_code
_entity_poly.pdbx_strand_id
1 'polypeptide(L)'
;ATPSLIDLIHNVTKEVPYPGTSQTLRENWNGFVGVLGSGSDYTAFLHHYGIPAVSLEFNGPYGVYHSVYDSMHWMESFGDPTFDFYVTLAQTFGLIGMRLADYKIIAFDFVKYGDALSTYQSEAEYLAEKYQMDLNFDTLTTAISNFAASAAVVNTEIENAIASGDYNKQLNDRLLYTERYFIGLGLPQRPYYKHVVQAPGLYQGYAPQIFPGITQAIQNDNASVAQAQIQLTSFFINKAANFLQTGSG
;
A
#
# COMPACT_ATOMS: atom_id res chain seq x y z
N ALA A 1 -3.87 1.08 -1.89
CA ALA A 1 -3.38 -0.32 -1.82
C ALA A 1 -1.98 -0.33 -1.24
N THR A 2 -1.49 -1.49 -0.81
CA THR A 2 -0.05 -1.66 -0.55
C THR A 2 0.75 -1.31 -1.81
N PRO A 3 1.85 -0.53 -1.72
CA PRO A 3 2.60 -0.08 -2.90
C PRO A 3 3.06 -1.20 -3.84
N SER A 4 3.39 -2.37 -3.30
CA SER A 4 3.83 -3.53 -4.10
C SER A 4 2.77 -4.08 -5.06
N LEU A 5 1.50 -3.72 -4.87
CA LEU A 5 0.39 -4.15 -5.73
C LEU A 5 0.06 -3.14 -6.84
N ILE A 6 0.67 -1.96 -6.86
CA ILE A 6 0.30 -0.87 -7.78
C ILE A 6 0.40 -1.31 -9.23
N ASP A 7 1.52 -1.92 -9.61
CA ASP A 7 1.75 -2.34 -10.99
C ASP A 7 0.83 -3.47 -11.42
N LEU A 8 0.50 -4.40 -10.52
CA LEU A 8 -0.51 -5.43 -10.78
C LEU A 8 -1.89 -4.81 -11.04
N ILE A 9 -2.30 -3.83 -10.22
CA ILE A 9 -3.57 -3.11 -10.39
C ILE A 9 -3.57 -2.38 -11.74
N HIS A 10 -2.52 -1.63 -12.05
CA HIS A 10 -2.39 -0.93 -13.33
C HIS A 10 -2.44 -1.89 -14.51
N ASN A 11 -1.79 -3.04 -14.43
CA ASN A 11 -1.82 -4.03 -15.49
C ASN A 11 -3.19 -4.69 -15.65
N VAL A 12 -3.91 -4.99 -14.57
CA VAL A 12 -5.29 -5.51 -14.65
C VAL A 12 -6.21 -4.46 -15.28
N THR A 13 -6.12 -3.20 -14.87
CA THR A 13 -7.01 -2.14 -15.39
C THR A 13 -6.82 -1.84 -16.88
N LYS A 14 -5.69 -2.25 -17.50
CA LYS A 14 -5.50 -2.16 -18.96
C LYS A 14 -6.33 -3.18 -19.74
N GLU A 15 -6.86 -4.20 -19.09
CA GLU A 15 -7.60 -5.29 -19.73
C GLU A 15 -9.10 -5.28 -19.39
N VAL A 16 -9.50 -4.49 -18.39
CA VAL A 16 -10.90 -4.38 -17.97
C VAL A 16 -11.56 -3.22 -18.72
N PRO A 17 -12.67 -3.44 -19.45
CA PRO A 17 -13.42 -2.36 -20.10
C PRO A 17 -14.03 -1.39 -19.08
N TYR A 18 -14.04 -0.10 -19.44
CA TYR A 18 -14.80 0.91 -18.70
C TYR A 18 -16.25 0.98 -19.22
N PRO A 19 -17.27 0.82 -18.36
CA PRO A 19 -18.68 0.81 -18.76
C PRO A 19 -19.10 1.99 -19.65
N GLY A 20 -19.84 1.70 -20.72
CA GLY A 20 -20.39 2.71 -21.63
C GLY A 20 -19.38 3.36 -22.59
N THR A 21 -18.15 2.87 -22.67
CA THR A 21 -17.11 3.40 -23.56
C THR A 21 -16.38 2.29 -24.31
N SER A 22 -15.59 2.65 -25.34
CA SER A 22 -14.64 1.73 -25.97
C SER A 22 -13.28 1.68 -25.26
N GLN A 23 -13.15 2.35 -24.11
CA GLN A 23 -11.90 2.47 -23.36
C GLN A 23 -11.82 1.42 -22.25
N THR A 24 -10.61 1.20 -21.76
CA THR A 24 -10.31 0.39 -20.59
C THR A 24 -10.40 1.24 -19.32
N LEU A 25 -10.46 0.59 -18.15
CA LEU A 25 -10.36 1.28 -16.86
C LEU A 25 -9.09 2.13 -16.80
N ARG A 26 -7.96 1.63 -17.31
CA ARG A 26 -6.69 2.35 -17.26
C ARG A 26 -6.73 3.66 -18.05
N GLU A 27 -7.45 3.69 -19.16
CA GLU A 27 -7.58 4.88 -20.03
C GLU A 27 -8.57 5.90 -19.46
N ASN A 28 -9.55 5.47 -18.68
CA ASN A 28 -10.58 6.32 -18.10
C ASN A 28 -10.30 6.76 -16.64
N TRP A 29 -9.30 6.16 -15.99
CA TRP A 29 -8.85 6.50 -14.63
C TRP A 29 -7.46 7.14 -14.64
N ASN A 30 -7.24 8.11 -13.75
CA ASN A 30 -5.95 8.82 -13.62
C ASN A 30 -4.79 7.92 -13.12
N GLY A 31 -5.07 6.68 -12.72
CA GLY A 31 -4.07 5.72 -12.25
C GLY A 31 -3.59 5.96 -10.81
N PHE A 32 -4.19 6.92 -10.09
CA PHE A 32 -3.78 7.23 -8.72
C PHE A 32 -4.20 6.13 -7.74
N VAL A 33 -3.22 5.47 -7.13
CA VAL A 33 -3.46 4.48 -6.06
C VAL A 33 -3.09 5.12 -4.71
N GLY A 34 -4.10 5.37 -3.89
CA GLY A 34 -3.91 5.94 -2.55
C GLY A 34 -3.36 4.94 -1.52
N VAL A 35 -2.88 5.47 -0.39
CA VAL A 35 -2.42 4.71 0.78
C VAL A 35 -3.62 4.13 1.53
N LEU A 36 -3.49 2.94 2.12
CA LEU A 36 -4.58 2.33 2.90
C LEU A 36 -4.56 2.83 4.34
N GLY A 37 -5.74 3.29 4.79
CA GLY A 37 -6.00 3.71 6.17
C GLY A 37 -6.84 2.67 6.89
N SER A 38 -8.04 3.01 7.35
CA SER A 38 -8.97 2.05 7.96
C SER A 38 -10.32 2.11 7.25
N GLY A 39 -11.37 1.60 7.89
CA GLY A 39 -12.76 1.70 7.41
C GLY A 39 -13.23 0.45 6.67
N SER A 40 -12.39 -0.57 6.56
CA SER A 40 -12.78 -1.89 6.05
C SER A 40 -11.91 -3.00 6.66
N ASP A 41 -12.21 -4.25 6.35
CA ASP A 41 -11.64 -5.44 6.99
C ASP A 41 -10.15 -5.62 6.72
N TYR A 42 -9.61 -5.03 5.64
CA TYR A 42 -8.18 -5.05 5.33
C TYR A 42 -7.30 -4.49 6.46
N THR A 43 -7.89 -3.69 7.36
CA THR A 43 -7.21 -3.02 8.49
C THR A 43 -6.38 -4.00 9.34
N ALA A 44 -6.95 -5.17 9.67
CA ALA A 44 -6.25 -6.17 10.48
C ALA A 44 -5.11 -6.84 9.69
N PHE A 45 -5.39 -7.21 8.44
CA PHE A 45 -4.42 -7.87 7.56
C PHE A 45 -3.19 -7.00 7.33
N LEU A 46 -3.38 -5.75 6.95
CA LEU A 46 -2.28 -4.85 6.65
C LEU A 46 -1.59 -4.32 7.91
N HIS A 47 -2.34 -3.60 8.76
CA HIS A 47 -1.69 -2.81 9.81
C HIS A 47 -1.26 -3.63 11.04
N HIS A 48 -1.82 -4.83 11.23
CA HIS A 48 -1.45 -5.71 12.32
C HIS A 48 -0.51 -6.84 11.88
N TYR A 49 -0.79 -7.46 10.73
CA TYR A 49 -0.08 -8.66 10.28
C TYR A 49 0.88 -8.46 9.11
N GLY A 50 0.88 -7.29 8.45
CA GLY A 50 1.75 -7.03 7.31
C GLY A 50 1.42 -7.94 6.13
N ILE A 51 0.14 -8.10 5.84
CA ILE A 51 -0.36 -8.80 4.66
C ILE A 51 -0.74 -7.73 3.63
N PRO A 52 -0.13 -7.74 2.42
CA PRO A 52 -0.46 -6.78 1.37
C PRO A 52 -1.96 -6.77 1.09
N ALA A 53 -2.52 -5.57 0.94
CA ALA A 53 -3.96 -5.40 0.77
C ALA A 53 -4.30 -4.41 -0.33
N VAL A 54 -5.48 -4.60 -0.91
CA VAL A 54 -6.08 -3.71 -1.90
C VAL A 54 -7.55 -3.50 -1.53
N SER A 55 -8.02 -2.26 -1.67
CA SER A 55 -9.43 -1.88 -1.61
C SER A 55 -9.72 -1.13 -2.89
N LEU A 56 -10.75 -1.56 -3.62
CA LEU A 56 -11.16 -0.98 -4.90
C LEU A 56 -12.63 -0.59 -4.80
N GLU A 57 -12.97 0.57 -5.34
CA GLU A 57 -14.33 1.07 -5.42
C GLU A 57 -14.49 1.94 -6.66
N PHE A 58 -15.72 2.02 -7.18
CA PHE A 58 -16.15 3.17 -7.95
C PHE A 58 -16.76 4.17 -6.98
N ASN A 59 -16.40 5.44 -7.13
CA ASN A 59 -16.89 6.51 -6.27
C ASN A 59 -17.83 7.44 -7.06
N GLY A 60 -18.81 8.02 -6.37
CA GLY A 60 -19.80 8.94 -6.90
C GLY A 60 -20.68 9.50 -5.79
N PRO A 61 -21.64 10.39 -6.12
CA PRO A 61 -22.61 10.88 -5.15
C PRO A 61 -23.43 9.73 -4.55
N TYR A 62 -23.17 9.38 -3.29
CA TYR A 62 -23.83 8.26 -2.63
C TYR A 62 -24.99 8.70 -1.72
N GLY A 63 -24.73 9.60 -0.75
CA GLY A 63 -25.75 10.30 0.05
C GLY A 63 -26.64 9.45 0.98
N VAL A 64 -26.61 8.12 0.87
CA VAL A 64 -27.50 7.20 1.60
C VAL A 64 -26.77 6.28 2.58
N TYR A 65 -25.46 6.46 2.76
CA TYR A 65 -24.62 5.64 3.64
C TYR A 65 -25.22 5.44 5.05
N HIS A 66 -25.26 4.18 5.51
CA HIS A 66 -25.79 3.79 6.83
C HIS A 66 -27.22 4.28 7.10
N SER A 67 -28.04 4.45 6.06
CA SER A 67 -29.44 4.84 6.17
C SER A 67 -30.37 3.75 5.66
N VAL A 68 -31.66 3.87 5.96
CA VAL A 68 -32.71 2.98 5.40
C VAL A 68 -32.88 3.12 3.88
N TYR A 69 -32.29 4.17 3.29
CA TYR A 69 -32.33 4.40 1.84
C TYR A 69 -31.22 3.65 1.09
N ASP A 70 -30.21 3.14 1.81
CA ASP A 70 -29.17 2.26 1.27
C ASP A 70 -29.77 0.89 0.93
N SER A 71 -30.29 0.78 -0.29
CA SER A 71 -31.18 -0.30 -0.70
C SER A 71 -30.98 -0.68 -2.15
N MET A 72 -31.42 -1.88 -2.52
CA MET A 72 -31.42 -2.33 -3.91
C MET A 72 -32.15 -1.35 -4.83
N HIS A 73 -33.26 -0.79 -4.36
CA HIS A 73 -34.01 0.22 -5.12
C HIS A 73 -33.15 1.45 -5.44
N TRP A 74 -32.35 1.94 -4.50
CA TRP A 74 -31.44 3.06 -4.75
C TRP A 74 -30.35 2.68 -5.77
N MET A 75 -29.78 1.47 -5.67
CA MET A 75 -28.77 1.00 -6.62
C MET A 75 -29.33 0.90 -8.04
N GLU A 76 -30.49 0.27 -8.20
CA GLU A 76 -31.18 0.08 -9.49
C GLU A 76 -31.69 1.39 -10.11
N SER A 77 -31.96 2.40 -9.28
CA SER A 77 -32.52 3.67 -9.76
C SER A 77 -31.47 4.76 -9.97
N PHE A 78 -30.40 4.76 -9.17
CA PHE A 78 -29.46 5.88 -9.10
C PHE A 78 -27.98 5.46 -9.07
N GLY A 79 -27.63 4.42 -8.31
CA GLY A 79 -26.25 4.03 -8.08
C GLY A 79 -25.58 3.42 -9.32
N ASP A 80 -26.12 2.31 -9.79
CA ASP A 80 -25.65 1.56 -10.96
C ASP A 80 -26.84 0.85 -11.64
N PRO A 81 -27.71 1.58 -12.37
CA PRO A 81 -28.97 1.04 -12.88
C PRO A 81 -28.85 -0.19 -13.80
N THR A 82 -27.69 -0.35 -14.45
CA THR A 82 -27.40 -1.49 -15.34
C THR A 82 -26.49 -2.53 -14.69
N PHE A 83 -25.98 -2.27 -13.47
CA PHE A 83 -24.97 -3.07 -12.78
C PHE A 83 -23.63 -3.23 -13.53
N ASP A 84 -23.38 -2.41 -14.56
CA ASP A 84 -22.18 -2.53 -15.38
C ASP A 84 -20.93 -2.21 -14.55
N PHE A 85 -20.98 -1.21 -13.67
CA PHE A 85 -19.86 -0.87 -12.79
C PHE A 85 -19.62 -1.94 -11.73
N TYR A 86 -20.69 -2.56 -11.20
CA TYR A 86 -20.60 -3.69 -10.28
C TYR A 86 -19.91 -4.89 -10.94
N VAL A 87 -20.31 -5.25 -12.16
CA VAL A 87 -19.68 -6.32 -12.95
C VAL A 87 -18.22 -6.00 -13.24
N THR A 88 -17.91 -4.78 -13.67
CA THR A 88 -16.54 -4.31 -13.91
C THR A 88 -15.67 -4.39 -12.65
N LEU A 89 -16.20 -4.00 -11.48
CA LEU A 89 -15.48 -4.11 -10.21
C LEU A 89 -15.23 -5.58 -9.84
N ALA A 90 -16.24 -6.44 -9.97
CA ALA A 90 -16.11 -7.87 -9.72
C ALA A 90 -15.07 -8.54 -10.65
N GLN A 91 -15.07 -8.18 -11.94
CA GLN A 91 -14.07 -8.61 -12.91
C GLN A 91 -12.66 -8.16 -12.50
N THR A 92 -12.51 -6.92 -12.05
CA THR A 92 -11.22 -6.37 -11.62
C THR A 92 -10.68 -7.13 -10.40
N PHE A 93 -11.50 -7.34 -9.37
CA PHE A 93 -11.12 -8.16 -8.21
C PHE A 93 -10.78 -9.60 -8.60
N GLY A 94 -11.60 -10.20 -9.46
CA GLY A 94 -11.39 -11.57 -9.95
C GLY A 94 -10.06 -11.72 -10.68
N LEU A 95 -9.72 -10.79 -11.57
CA LEU A 95 -8.45 -10.81 -12.31
C LEU A 95 -7.24 -10.62 -11.39
N ILE A 96 -7.30 -9.71 -10.42
CA ILE A 96 -6.24 -9.55 -9.42
C ILE A 96 -6.06 -10.86 -8.64
N GLY A 97 -7.16 -11.44 -8.14
CA GLY A 97 -7.14 -12.69 -7.39
C GLY A 97 -6.57 -13.86 -8.19
N MET A 98 -7.03 -14.04 -9.43
CA MET A 98 -6.53 -15.09 -10.32
C MET A 98 -5.05 -14.94 -10.63
N ARG A 99 -4.57 -13.71 -10.91
CA ARG A 99 -3.14 -13.46 -11.17
C ARG A 99 -2.29 -13.77 -9.95
N LEU A 100 -2.71 -13.33 -8.76
CA LEU A 100 -1.98 -13.64 -7.51
C LEU A 100 -1.98 -15.13 -7.18
N ALA A 101 -3.03 -15.87 -7.55
CA ALA A 101 -3.14 -17.30 -7.29
C ALA A 101 -2.39 -18.18 -8.30
N ASP A 102 -2.27 -17.74 -9.56
CA ASP A 102 -1.79 -18.59 -10.66
C ASP A 102 -0.39 -18.22 -11.17
N TYR A 103 0.10 -17.01 -10.87
CA TYR A 103 1.44 -16.62 -11.31
C TYR A 103 2.52 -17.47 -10.64
N LYS A 104 3.39 -18.07 -11.47
CA LYS A 104 4.56 -18.83 -11.01
C LYS A 104 5.50 -17.99 -10.16
N ILE A 105 5.59 -16.69 -10.44
CA ILE A 105 6.30 -15.68 -9.65
C ILE A 105 5.31 -14.58 -9.30
N ILE A 106 5.12 -14.32 -8.00
CA ILE A 106 4.14 -13.35 -7.51
C ILE A 106 4.46 -11.96 -8.09
N ALA A 107 3.46 -11.29 -8.67
CA ALA A 107 3.62 -9.97 -9.29
C ALA A 107 3.57 -8.83 -8.26
N PHE A 108 4.52 -8.83 -7.33
CA PHE A 108 4.76 -7.72 -6.42
C PHE A 108 5.93 -6.88 -6.91
N ASP A 109 5.75 -5.56 -6.92
CA ASP A 109 6.76 -4.60 -7.32
C ASP A 109 7.31 -3.83 -6.11
N PHE A 110 8.46 -4.28 -5.60
CA PHE A 110 9.14 -3.59 -4.51
C PHE A 110 9.96 -2.38 -4.97
N VAL A 111 10.19 -2.19 -6.28
CA VAL A 111 10.78 -0.95 -6.81
C VAL A 111 9.77 0.19 -6.61
N LYS A 112 8.50 -0.03 -6.95
CA LYS A 112 7.39 0.90 -6.64
C LYS A 112 7.23 1.17 -5.16
N TYR A 113 7.51 0.16 -4.33
CA TYR A 113 7.51 0.34 -2.89
C TYR A 113 8.63 1.29 -2.44
N GLY A 114 9.84 1.15 -3.00
CA GLY A 114 10.96 2.09 -2.77
C GLY A 114 10.64 3.53 -3.19
N ASP A 115 10.00 3.71 -4.35
CA ASP A 115 9.53 5.01 -4.84
C ASP A 115 8.52 5.65 -3.86
N ALA A 116 7.59 4.83 -3.35
CA ALA A 116 6.59 5.26 -2.38
C ALA A 116 7.24 5.68 -1.06
N LEU A 117 8.20 4.91 -0.54
CA LEU A 117 8.95 5.27 0.67
C LEU A 117 9.66 6.62 0.54
N SER A 118 10.28 6.87 -0.62
CA SER A 118 10.95 8.14 -0.91
C SER A 118 9.97 9.31 -0.90
N THR A 119 8.80 9.12 -1.52
CA THR A 119 7.71 10.12 -1.52
C THR A 119 7.22 10.40 -0.10
N TYR A 120 7.02 9.35 0.71
CA TYR A 120 6.59 9.48 2.10
C TYR A 120 7.63 10.21 2.97
N GLN A 121 8.92 10.04 2.68
CA GLN A 121 9.96 10.78 3.40
C GLN A 121 9.86 12.28 3.09
N SER A 122 9.73 12.64 1.81
CA SER A 122 9.57 14.05 1.42
C SER A 122 8.33 14.70 2.04
N GLU A 123 7.23 13.95 2.19
CA GLU A 123 6.05 14.43 2.90
C GLU A 123 6.31 14.64 4.40
N ALA A 124 7.06 13.74 5.04
CA ALA A 124 7.43 13.86 6.46
C ALA A 124 8.41 15.02 6.70
N GLU A 125 9.38 15.24 5.81
CA GLU A 125 10.32 16.37 5.82
C GLU A 125 9.56 17.70 5.69
N TYR A 126 8.66 17.80 4.70
CA TYR A 126 7.80 18.96 4.53
C TYR A 126 6.95 19.24 5.78
N LEU A 127 6.44 18.19 6.43
CA LEU A 127 5.69 18.35 7.67
C LEU A 127 6.58 18.83 8.82
N ALA A 128 7.81 18.33 8.95
CA ALA A 128 8.76 18.80 9.95
C ALA A 128 9.11 20.28 9.77
N GLU A 129 9.35 20.71 8.52
CA GLU A 129 9.56 22.12 8.17
C GLU A 129 8.37 22.99 8.56
N LYS A 130 7.15 22.55 8.25
CA LYS A 130 5.92 23.26 8.61
C LYS A 130 5.76 23.45 10.12
N TYR A 131 6.21 22.48 10.91
CA TYR A 131 6.21 22.54 12.38
C TYR A 131 7.50 23.15 12.95
N GLN A 132 8.42 23.63 12.10
CA GLN A 132 9.71 24.21 12.49
C GLN A 132 10.55 23.28 13.37
N MET A 133 10.50 21.98 13.09
CA MET A 133 11.29 20.96 13.80
C MET A 133 12.58 20.64 13.06
N ASP A 134 13.70 20.73 13.78
CA ASP A 134 14.99 20.23 13.31
C ASP A 134 15.09 18.72 13.58
N LEU A 135 14.85 17.91 12.56
CA LEU A 135 14.92 16.46 12.60
C LEU A 135 15.95 15.97 11.59
N ASN A 136 16.77 14.99 11.98
CA ASN A 136 17.71 14.34 11.08
C ASN A 136 17.05 13.11 10.42
N PHE A 137 16.92 13.16 9.09
CA PHE A 137 16.36 12.09 8.27
C PHE A 137 17.42 11.19 7.60
N ASP A 138 18.72 11.43 7.79
CA ASP A 138 19.81 10.73 7.10
C ASP A 138 19.74 9.20 7.24
N THR A 139 19.38 8.72 8.43
CA THR A 139 19.23 7.27 8.66
C THR A 139 18.06 6.68 7.89
N LEU A 140 16.98 7.46 7.69
CA LEU A 140 15.83 7.05 6.89
C LEU A 140 16.16 7.09 5.40
N THR A 141 16.81 8.15 4.93
CA THR A 141 17.33 8.27 3.56
C THR A 141 18.20 7.06 3.21
N THR A 142 19.12 6.70 4.11
CA THR A 142 20.01 5.55 3.93
C THR A 142 19.23 4.24 3.88
N ALA A 143 18.28 4.05 4.80
CA ALA A 143 17.46 2.84 4.84
C ALA A 143 16.61 2.66 3.57
N ILE A 144 15.99 3.75 3.08
CA ILE A 144 15.21 3.75 1.84
C ILE A 144 16.11 3.48 0.64
N SER A 145 17.30 4.06 0.59
CA SER A 145 18.29 3.79 -0.47
C SER A 145 18.72 2.31 -0.49
N ASN A 146 18.96 1.73 0.69
CA ASN A 146 19.28 0.31 0.82
C ASN A 146 18.10 -0.56 0.35
N PHE A 147 16.88 -0.22 0.74
CA PHE A 147 15.67 -0.91 0.29
C PHE A 147 15.51 -0.86 -1.23
N ALA A 148 15.69 0.31 -1.84
CA ALA A 148 15.63 0.48 -3.29
C ALA A 148 16.71 -0.36 -4.01
N ALA A 149 17.94 -0.42 -3.47
CA ALA A 149 19.00 -1.26 -4.02
C ALA A 149 18.64 -2.76 -3.94
N SER A 150 18.14 -3.23 -2.78
CA SER A 150 17.66 -4.60 -2.62
C SER A 150 16.49 -4.92 -3.56
N ALA A 151 15.55 -4.00 -3.71
CA ALA A 151 14.41 -4.14 -4.63
C ALA A 151 14.86 -4.25 -6.10
N ALA A 152 15.85 -3.46 -6.52
CA ALA A 152 16.39 -3.53 -7.88
C ALA A 152 17.04 -4.89 -8.16
N VAL A 153 17.83 -5.42 -7.22
CA VAL A 153 18.42 -6.77 -7.34
C VAL A 153 17.33 -7.83 -7.48
N VAL A 154 16.32 -7.79 -6.61
CA VAL A 154 15.22 -8.77 -6.64
C VAL A 154 14.36 -8.62 -7.88
N ASN A 155 14.19 -7.42 -8.42
CA ASN A 155 13.50 -7.21 -9.69
C ASN A 155 14.21 -7.94 -10.84
N THR A 156 15.54 -7.89 -10.91
CA THR A 156 16.30 -8.69 -11.88
C THR A 156 16.12 -10.20 -11.65
N GLU A 157 16.03 -10.66 -10.39
CA GLU A 157 15.73 -12.06 -10.09
C GLU A 157 14.32 -12.46 -10.56
N ILE A 158 13.32 -11.58 -10.40
CA ILE A 158 11.96 -11.76 -10.91
C ILE A 158 11.98 -11.90 -12.43
N GLU A 159 12.62 -10.97 -13.14
CA GLU A 159 12.71 -10.99 -14.61
C GLU A 159 13.34 -12.29 -15.13
N ASN A 160 14.43 -12.73 -14.51
CA ASN A 160 15.10 -13.99 -14.85
C ASN A 160 14.20 -15.20 -14.57
N ALA A 161 13.49 -15.22 -13.44
CA ALA A 161 12.58 -16.31 -13.09
C ALA A 161 11.38 -16.37 -14.05
N ILE A 162 10.80 -15.23 -14.41
CA ILE A 162 9.74 -15.14 -15.43
C ILE A 162 10.25 -15.65 -16.78
N ALA A 163 11.44 -15.23 -17.21
CA ALA A 163 12.03 -15.66 -18.49
C ALA A 163 12.32 -17.18 -18.52
N SER A 164 12.71 -17.77 -17.40
CA SER A 164 12.90 -19.22 -17.28
C SER A 164 11.58 -20.00 -17.32
N GLY A 165 10.47 -19.37 -16.92
CA GLY A 165 9.17 -20.01 -16.80
C GLY A 165 9.06 -20.98 -15.62
N ASP A 166 10.04 -21.03 -14.72
CA ASP A 166 10.06 -21.94 -13.58
C ASP A 166 9.45 -21.31 -12.32
N TYR A 167 8.82 -22.15 -11.50
CA TYR A 167 8.38 -21.74 -10.17
C TYR A 167 9.59 -21.62 -9.24
N ASN A 168 9.73 -20.48 -8.57
CA ASN A 168 10.79 -20.25 -7.59
C ASN A 168 10.21 -20.00 -6.20
N LYS A 169 10.20 -21.04 -5.36
CA LYS A 169 9.67 -20.96 -3.99
C LYS A 169 10.38 -19.91 -3.14
N GLN A 170 11.71 -19.88 -3.17
CA GLN A 170 12.49 -18.98 -2.31
C GLN A 170 12.26 -17.51 -2.67
N LEU A 171 12.19 -17.20 -3.97
CA LEU A 171 11.80 -15.88 -4.43
C LEU A 171 10.38 -15.54 -4.01
N ASN A 172 9.40 -16.42 -4.24
CA ASN A 172 8.02 -16.18 -3.83
C ASN A 172 7.85 -16.00 -2.32
N ASP A 173 8.56 -16.76 -1.49
CA ASP A 173 8.55 -16.59 -0.04
C ASP A 173 9.05 -15.18 0.35
N ARG A 174 10.14 -14.71 -0.26
CA ARG A 174 10.65 -13.34 -0.02
C ARG A 174 9.61 -12.30 -0.44
N LEU A 175 9.03 -12.43 -1.63
CA LEU A 175 8.02 -11.49 -2.11
C LEU A 175 6.78 -11.46 -1.21
N LEU A 176 6.26 -12.63 -0.85
CA LEU A 176 5.05 -12.77 -0.05
C LEU A 176 5.21 -12.23 1.37
N TYR A 177 6.37 -12.42 1.99
CA TYR A 177 6.58 -12.10 3.40
C TYR A 177 7.27 -10.77 3.67
N THR A 178 7.82 -10.07 2.67
CA THR A 178 8.54 -8.81 2.86
C THR A 178 7.69 -7.76 3.60
N GLU A 179 6.39 -7.66 3.30
CA GLU A 179 5.49 -6.70 3.97
C GLU A 179 5.46 -6.88 5.50
N ARG A 180 5.61 -8.13 5.98
CA ARG A 180 5.63 -8.46 7.42
C ARG A 180 6.83 -7.86 8.14
N TYR A 181 7.89 -7.52 7.42
CA TYR A 181 9.09 -6.92 8.00
C TYR A 181 8.94 -5.41 8.24
N PHE A 182 7.85 -4.80 7.78
CA PHE A 182 7.45 -3.46 8.21
C PHE A 182 6.59 -3.45 9.49
N ILE A 183 6.35 -4.60 10.11
CA ILE A 183 5.57 -4.73 11.35
C ILE A 183 6.48 -4.58 12.56
N GLY A 184 6.31 -3.45 13.26
CA GLY A 184 7.03 -3.11 14.48
C GLY A 184 6.31 -3.47 15.77
N LEU A 185 6.69 -2.79 16.86
CA LEU A 185 6.19 -3.05 18.21
C LEU A 185 4.76 -2.51 18.45
N GLY A 186 4.28 -1.64 17.57
CA GLY A 186 3.04 -0.88 17.75
C GLY A 186 3.30 0.62 17.81
N LEU A 187 2.36 1.41 17.32
CA LEU A 187 2.45 2.87 17.36
C LEU A 187 2.24 3.42 18.77
N PRO A 188 2.87 4.57 19.12
CA PRO A 188 2.64 5.23 20.41
C PRO A 188 1.14 5.45 20.67
N GLN A 189 0.68 5.01 21.85
CA GLN A 189 -0.73 5.05 22.29
C GLN A 189 -1.71 4.19 21.47
N ARG A 190 -1.22 3.49 20.43
CA ARG A 190 -2.04 2.71 19.50
C ARG A 190 -1.35 1.38 19.14
N PRO A 191 -1.07 0.51 20.14
CA PRO A 191 -0.22 -0.67 19.95
C PRO A 191 -0.79 -1.73 18.99
N TYR A 192 -2.08 -1.65 18.67
CA TYR A 192 -2.70 -2.52 17.67
C TYR A 192 -2.17 -2.27 16.26
N TYR A 193 -1.89 -1.02 15.89
CA TYR A 193 -1.33 -0.69 14.58
C TYR A 193 0.19 -0.78 14.69
N LYS A 194 0.78 -1.71 13.95
CA LYS A 194 2.20 -2.05 14.06
C LYS A 194 2.99 -1.69 12.81
N HIS A 195 2.31 -1.48 11.69
CA HIS A 195 2.93 -1.17 10.42
C HIS A 195 3.61 0.22 10.44
N VAL A 196 4.93 0.26 10.26
CA VAL A 196 5.72 1.51 10.43
C VAL A 196 5.63 2.45 9.23
N VAL A 197 5.27 1.96 8.05
CA VAL A 197 5.14 2.76 6.82
C VAL A 197 3.78 3.43 6.66
N GLN A 198 2.69 2.72 7.00
CA GLN A 198 1.32 3.20 6.80
C GLN A 198 0.40 2.67 7.90
N ALA A 199 -0.44 3.55 8.43
CA ALA A 199 -1.52 3.20 9.35
C ALA A 199 -2.64 4.24 9.24
N PRO A 200 -3.82 4.00 9.83
CA PRO A 200 -4.85 5.03 9.92
C PRO A 200 -4.33 6.24 10.71
N GLY A 201 -4.73 7.46 10.34
CA GLY A 201 -4.35 8.67 11.07
C GLY A 201 -5.03 8.75 12.43
N LEU A 202 -4.28 9.11 13.49
CA LEU A 202 -4.82 9.17 14.86
C LEU A 202 -6.04 10.10 14.95
N TYR A 203 -5.99 11.24 14.25
CA TYR A 203 -7.05 12.26 14.26
C TYR A 203 -7.82 12.35 12.93
N GLN A 204 -7.60 11.41 12.00
CA GLN A 204 -8.13 11.49 10.63
C GLN A 204 -9.19 10.42 10.33
N GLY A 205 -9.67 9.73 11.37
CA GLY A 205 -10.65 8.65 11.23
C GLY A 205 -10.09 7.51 10.37
N TYR A 206 -10.69 7.31 9.19
CA TYR A 206 -10.29 6.26 8.24
C TYR A 206 -9.16 6.65 7.30
N ALA A 207 -8.79 7.94 7.22
CA ALA A 207 -7.75 8.37 6.30
C ALA A 207 -6.38 7.78 6.70
N PRO A 208 -5.52 7.46 5.73
CA PRO A 208 -4.18 6.96 5.99
C PRO A 208 -3.26 8.04 6.55
N GLN A 209 -2.21 7.59 7.22
CA GLN A 209 -1.06 8.39 7.62
C GLN A 209 0.21 7.61 7.24
N ILE A 210 1.06 8.26 6.43
CA ILE A 210 2.39 7.75 6.08
C ILE A 210 3.33 7.95 7.26
N PHE A 211 4.32 7.06 7.39
CA PHE A 211 5.25 7.00 8.52
C PHE A 211 4.58 7.39 9.84
N PRO A 212 3.50 6.70 10.25
CA PRO A 212 2.55 7.20 11.25
C PRO A 212 3.22 7.52 12.59
N GLY A 213 4.27 6.80 12.99
CA GLY A 213 5.03 7.14 14.20
C GLY A 213 5.73 8.50 14.11
N ILE A 214 6.35 8.81 12.97
CA ILE A 214 7.04 10.07 12.70
C ILE A 214 6.01 11.20 12.58
N THR A 215 5.03 11.02 11.69
CA THR A 215 4.02 12.04 11.36
C THR A 215 3.15 12.38 12.58
N GLN A 216 2.77 11.40 13.41
CA GLN A 216 2.02 11.65 14.65
C GLN A 216 2.88 12.39 15.68
N ALA A 217 4.17 12.08 15.79
CA ALA A 217 5.06 12.74 16.73
C ALA A 217 5.33 14.21 16.35
N ILE A 218 5.48 14.50 15.05
CA ILE A 218 5.57 15.88 14.54
C ILE A 218 4.28 16.65 14.86
N GLN A 219 3.11 16.06 14.56
CA GLN A 219 1.82 16.69 14.84
C GLN A 219 1.55 16.94 16.33
N ASN A 220 2.14 16.12 17.20
CA ASN A 220 2.05 16.27 18.66
C ASN A 220 3.14 17.20 19.23
N ASP A 221 3.87 17.93 18.39
CA ASP A 221 4.95 18.84 18.78
C ASP A 221 6.06 18.15 19.61
N ASN A 222 6.39 16.90 19.29
CA ASN A 222 7.34 16.10 20.07
C ASN A 222 8.54 15.64 19.23
N ALA A 223 9.53 16.53 19.10
CA ALA A 223 10.75 16.29 18.32
C ALA A 223 11.55 15.07 18.79
N SER A 224 11.65 14.83 20.11
CA SER A 224 12.37 13.66 20.64
C SER A 224 11.72 12.34 20.24
N VAL A 225 10.39 12.26 20.28
CA VAL A 225 9.66 11.06 19.81
C VAL A 225 9.74 10.95 18.29
N ALA A 226 9.66 12.07 17.55
CA ALA A 226 9.79 12.06 16.09
C ALA A 226 11.15 11.50 15.66
N GLN A 227 12.25 11.96 16.26
CA GLN A 227 13.59 11.46 15.97
C GLN A 227 13.76 9.98 16.31
N ALA A 228 13.19 9.52 17.43
CA ALA A 228 13.20 8.10 17.80
C ALA A 228 12.38 7.25 16.80
N GLN A 229 11.26 7.76 16.30
CA GLN A 229 10.44 7.08 15.30
C GLN A 229 11.10 7.06 13.92
N ILE A 230 11.89 8.08 13.56
CA ILE A 230 12.75 8.05 12.37
C ILE A 230 13.71 6.85 12.47
N GLN A 231 14.45 6.73 13.57
CA GLN A 231 15.40 5.63 13.80
C GLN A 231 14.72 4.25 13.79
N LEU A 232 13.56 4.13 14.45
CA LEU A 232 12.77 2.89 14.48
C LEU A 232 12.30 2.50 13.07
N THR A 233 11.78 3.46 12.31
CA THR A 233 11.31 3.24 10.94
C THR A 233 12.48 2.85 10.03
N SER A 234 13.63 3.53 10.14
CA SER A 234 14.86 3.16 9.43
C SER A 234 15.29 1.72 9.71
N PHE A 235 15.19 1.28 10.97
CA PHE A 235 15.52 -0.09 11.35
C PHE A 235 14.62 -1.12 10.64
N PHE A 236 13.30 -0.93 10.66
CA PHE A 236 12.36 -1.86 10.02
C PHE A 236 12.44 -1.82 8.49
N ILE A 237 12.73 -0.67 7.88
CA ILE A 237 12.98 -0.59 6.42
C ILE A 237 14.23 -1.38 6.05
N ASN A 238 15.35 -1.24 6.78
CA ASN A 238 16.54 -2.06 6.55
C ASN A 238 16.27 -3.55 6.79
N LYS A 239 15.46 -3.90 7.78
CA LYS A 239 15.05 -5.28 8.05
C LYS A 239 14.28 -5.86 6.86
N ALA A 240 13.33 -5.10 6.32
CA ALA A 240 12.57 -5.47 5.12
C ALA A 240 13.48 -5.57 3.89
N ALA A 241 14.43 -4.65 3.71
CA ALA A 241 15.40 -4.69 2.61
C ALA A 241 16.25 -5.98 2.65
N ASN A 242 16.79 -6.30 3.84
CA ASN A 242 17.60 -7.50 4.03
C ASN A 242 16.80 -8.78 3.76
N PHE A 243 15.58 -8.86 4.29
CA PHE A 243 14.72 -10.02 4.04
C PHE A 243 14.32 -10.15 2.58
N LEU A 244 13.96 -9.04 1.92
CA LEU A 244 13.61 -9.02 0.50
C LEU A 244 14.77 -9.58 -0.34
N GLN A 245 16.00 -9.16 -0.06
CA GLN A 245 17.17 -9.58 -0.82
C GLN A 245 17.60 -11.01 -0.49
N THR A 246 17.68 -11.38 0.78
CA THR A 246 18.38 -12.61 1.21
C THR A 246 17.45 -13.70 1.74
N GLY A 247 16.20 -13.37 2.05
CA GLY A 247 15.29 -14.24 2.80
C GLY A 247 15.64 -14.41 4.28
N SER A 248 16.67 -13.72 4.77
CA SER A 248 17.08 -13.75 6.17
C SER A 248 16.48 -12.56 6.93
N GLY A 249 15.86 -12.85 8.08
CA GLY A 249 15.14 -11.88 8.89
C GLY A 249 15.91 -11.30 10.06
#